data_AF-A0A6M3KIR7-F1
#
_entry.id   AF-A0A6M3KIR7-F1
#
_cell.length_a   1.000
_cell.length_b   1.000
_cell.length_c   1.000
_cell.angle_alpha   90.00
_cell.angle_beta   90.00
_cell.angle_gamma   90.00
#
_symmetry.space_group_name_H-M   'P 1'
#
loop_
_entity.id
_entity.type
_entity.pdbx_description
1 polymer ?
#
loop_
_entity_poly.entity_id
_entity_poly.type
_entity_poly.pdbx_seq_one_letter_code
_entity_poly.pdbx_strand_id
1 'polypeptide(L)'
;MRNIDINLYSAGGVEDYYIKVPCRGTVKSMTILANATMVATGTIKALRSTTAVNTATAPTGDTAAGTELVGVPDTTYKDLVFDPDSDTVANQKIKISFDTTILGGAANVLVQIEYDDSAYVEMAASEA
;
A
#
# COMPACT_ATOMS: atom_id res chain seq x y z
N MET A 1 6.83 4.91 14.29
CA MET A 1 6.50 3.91 13.24
C MET A 1 5.33 3.07 13.71
N ARG A 2 4.36 2.82 12.83
CA ARG A 2 3.18 1.98 13.10
C ARG A 2 3.04 0.96 11.98
N ASN A 3 2.55 -0.23 12.31
CA ASN A 3 2.24 -1.25 11.31
C ASN A 3 0.74 -1.21 11.01
N ILE A 4 0.40 -1.35 9.72
CA ILE A 4 -0.96 -1.55 9.26
C ILE A 4 -1.00 -2.92 8.59
N ASP A 5 -1.74 -3.85 9.20
CA ASP A 5 -1.87 -5.24 8.73
C ASP A 5 -3.32 -5.51 8.32
N ILE A 6 -3.54 -5.86 7.06
CA ILE A 6 -4.89 -6.00 6.49
C ILE A 6 -4.95 -7.22 5.58
N ASN A 7 -6.02 -8.01 5.73
CA ASN A 7 -6.35 -9.08 4.81
C ASN A 7 -7.44 -8.60 3.84
N LEU A 8 -7.11 -8.60 2.54
CA LEU A 8 -7.99 -8.18 1.45
C LEU A 8 -8.43 -9.41 0.65
N TYR A 9 -9.72 -9.53 0.41
CA TYR A 9 -10.22 -10.48 -0.59
C TYR A 9 -10.12 -9.87 -1.97
N SER A 10 -9.58 -10.60 -2.93
CA SER A 10 -9.51 -10.25 -4.35
C SER A 10 -10.19 -11.31 -5.21
N ALA A 11 -10.95 -10.87 -6.21
CA ALA A 11 -11.50 -11.73 -7.24
C ALA A 11 -10.50 -12.03 -8.38
N GLY A 12 -9.26 -11.52 -8.30
CA GLY A 12 -8.21 -11.72 -9.30
C GLY A 12 -8.25 -10.76 -10.49
N GLY A 13 -8.84 -9.57 -10.31
CA GLY A 13 -8.93 -8.52 -11.33
C GLY A 13 -8.32 -7.19 -10.88
N VAL A 14 -8.58 -6.12 -11.66
CA VAL A 14 -8.19 -4.76 -11.26
C VAL A 14 -9.09 -4.29 -10.12
N GLU A 15 -8.49 -4.05 -8.96
CA GLU A 15 -9.21 -3.72 -7.75
C GLU A 15 -8.48 -2.63 -6.97
N ASP A 16 -9.26 -1.69 -6.43
CA ASP A 16 -8.77 -0.61 -5.58
C ASP A 16 -9.38 -0.75 -4.18
N TYR A 17 -8.51 -0.80 -3.17
CA TYR A 17 -8.87 -0.83 -1.75
C TYR A 17 -8.40 0.45 -1.08
N TYR A 18 -9.23 1.01 -0.19
CA TYR A 18 -8.94 2.27 0.47
C TYR A 18 -8.72 2.06 1.97
N ILE A 19 -7.50 2.33 2.42
CA ILE A 19 -7.08 2.15 3.79
C ILE A 19 -6.98 3.52 4.45
N LYS A 20 -7.72 3.74 5.54
CA LYS A 20 -7.58 4.97 6.34
C LYS A 20 -6.21 4.97 7.00
N VAL A 21 -5.51 6.11 6.96
CA VAL A 21 -4.26 6.25 7.69
C VAL A 21 -4.52 6.51 9.18
N PRO A 22 -3.72 5.95 10.10
CA PRO A 22 -3.95 6.09 11.54
C PRO A 22 -3.57 7.47 12.09
N CYS A 23 -2.73 8.22 11.37
CA CYS A 23 -2.20 9.52 11.73
C CYS A 23 -1.49 10.13 10.52
N ARG A 24 -1.03 11.37 10.62
CA ARG A 24 -0.19 12.01 9.61
C ARG A 24 1.15 11.27 9.46
N GLY A 25 1.58 10.98 8.24
CA GLY A 25 2.77 10.18 7.98
C GLY A 25 2.99 9.80 6.52
N THR A 26 3.93 8.88 6.28
CA THR A 26 4.27 8.36 4.95
C THR A 26 4.29 6.83 4.93
N VAL A 27 4.20 6.24 3.73
CA VAL A 27 4.37 4.79 3.54
C VAL A 27 5.87 4.49 3.43
N LYS A 28 6.45 3.87 4.46
CA LYS A 28 7.88 3.55 4.49
C LYS A 28 8.20 2.29 3.69
N SER A 29 7.44 1.22 3.92
CA SER A 29 7.59 -0.05 3.22
C SER A 29 6.26 -0.79 3.16
N MET A 30 6.17 -1.76 2.24
CA MET A 30 4.99 -2.59 2.04
C MET A 30 5.43 -4.02 1.75
N THR A 31 4.80 -4.99 2.37
CA THR A 31 5.03 -6.43 2.14
C THR A 31 3.69 -7.11 1.84
N ILE A 32 3.69 -8.00 0.86
CA ILE A 32 2.51 -8.69 0.37
C ILE A 32 2.69 -10.20 0.50
N LEU A 33 1.64 -10.89 0.95
CA LEU A 33 1.50 -12.34 0.82
C LEU A 33 0.12 -12.65 0.25
N ALA A 34 0.02 -13.64 -0.64
CA ALA A 34 -1.25 -14.10 -1.18
C ALA A 34 -1.39 -15.61 -1.00
N ASN A 35 -2.61 -16.09 -0.78
CA ASN A 35 -2.90 -17.54 -0.76
C ASN A 35 -3.13 -18.13 -2.16
N ALA A 36 -2.69 -17.43 -3.21
CA ALA A 36 -2.70 -17.87 -4.60
C ALA A 36 -1.32 -17.62 -5.22
N THR A 37 -1.07 -18.27 -6.36
CA THR A 37 0.10 -17.97 -7.19
C THR A 37 0.07 -16.50 -7.59
N MET A 38 1.19 -15.80 -7.39
CA MET A 38 1.38 -14.45 -7.89
C MET A 38 2.02 -14.51 -9.28
N VAL A 39 1.35 -13.95 -10.29
CA VAL A 39 1.78 -14.05 -11.69
C VAL A 39 2.95 -13.12 -11.96
N ALA A 40 3.91 -13.61 -12.74
CA ALA A 40 5.12 -12.88 -13.10
C ALA A 40 4.83 -11.44 -13.55
N THR A 41 5.63 -10.47 -13.10
CA THR A 41 5.56 -9.04 -13.47
C THR A 41 4.29 -8.29 -13.03
N GLY A 42 3.30 -8.97 -12.46
CA GLY A 42 2.16 -8.32 -11.85
C GLY A 42 2.57 -7.45 -10.66
N THR A 43 1.74 -6.48 -10.32
CA THR A 43 2.02 -5.43 -9.36
C THR A 43 0.88 -5.20 -8.39
N ILE A 44 1.25 -4.89 -7.15
CA ILE A 44 0.40 -4.29 -6.13
C ILE A 44 1.06 -2.99 -5.70
N LYS A 45 0.29 -1.91 -5.69
CA LYS A 45 0.79 -0.56 -5.44
C LYS A 45 0.11 0.06 -4.25
N ALA A 46 0.87 0.76 -3.41
CA ALA A 46 0.35 1.77 -2.51
C ALA A 46 0.42 3.12 -3.21
N LEU A 47 -0.70 3.85 -3.26
CA LEU A 47 -0.81 5.13 -3.94
C LEU A 47 -1.47 6.19 -3.07
N ARG A 48 -1.10 7.45 -3.36
CA ARG A 48 -1.89 8.63 -3.01
C ARG A 48 -2.60 9.11 -4.27
N SER A 49 -3.93 8.93 -4.34
CA SER A 49 -4.70 9.09 -5.57
C SER A 49 -4.16 8.17 -6.70
N THR A 50 -3.59 8.73 -7.76
CA THR A 50 -3.00 8.02 -8.91
C THR A 50 -1.49 7.88 -8.83
N THR A 51 -0.85 8.46 -7.82
CA THR A 51 0.61 8.49 -7.68
C THR A 51 1.08 7.37 -6.77
N ALA A 52 1.86 6.43 -7.32
CA ALA A 52 2.43 5.34 -6.53
C ALA A 52 3.52 5.86 -5.59
N VAL A 53 3.48 5.44 -4.34
CA VAL A 53 4.49 5.74 -3.31
C VAL A 53 5.33 4.50 -2.98
N ASN A 54 4.79 3.31 -3.22
CA ASN A 54 5.47 2.03 -3.08
C ASN A 54 4.87 1.02 -4.05
N THR A 55 5.70 0.19 -4.70
CA THR A 55 5.27 -0.84 -5.66
C THR A 55 5.91 -2.18 -5.34
N ALA A 56 5.07 -3.18 -5.11
CA ALA A 56 5.44 -4.59 -5.05
C ALA A 56 5.26 -5.22 -6.43
N THR A 57 6.30 -5.87 -6.96
CA THR A 57 6.30 -6.47 -8.31
C THR A 57 6.72 -7.93 -8.23
N ALA A 58 5.85 -8.85 -8.65
CA ALA A 58 6.18 -10.26 -8.72
C ALA A 58 7.43 -10.48 -9.60
N PRO A 59 8.40 -11.32 -9.17
CA PRO A 59 9.63 -11.57 -9.91
C PRO A 59 9.37 -12.18 -11.28
N THR A 60 10.42 -12.34 -12.08
CA THR A 60 10.33 -13.04 -13.36
C THR A 60 10.05 -14.52 -13.11
N GLY A 61 8.83 -14.95 -13.43
CA GLY A 61 8.32 -16.29 -13.16
C GLY A 61 7.23 -16.26 -12.08
N ASP A 62 6.23 -17.12 -12.24
CA ASP A 62 5.13 -17.23 -11.30
C ASP A 62 5.67 -17.62 -9.91
N THR A 63 5.17 -16.93 -8.90
CA THR A 63 5.60 -17.09 -7.52
C THR A 63 4.55 -17.91 -6.77
N ALA A 64 5.00 -18.94 -6.04
CA ALA A 64 4.13 -19.80 -5.27
C ALA A 64 3.36 -19.03 -4.17
N ALA A 65 2.14 -19.48 -3.88
CA ALA A 65 1.32 -18.96 -2.79
C ALA A 65 2.10 -18.93 -1.46
N GLY A 66 1.88 -17.89 -0.66
CA GLY A 66 2.53 -17.68 0.63
C GLY A 66 3.97 -17.15 0.55
N THR A 67 4.50 -16.90 -0.64
CA THR A 67 5.79 -16.22 -0.78
C THR A 67 5.64 -14.74 -0.48
N GLU A 68 6.59 -14.17 0.28
CA GLU A 68 6.65 -12.74 0.54
C GLU A 68 7.09 -11.97 -0.70
N LEU A 69 6.30 -10.96 -1.05
CA LEU A 69 6.64 -9.98 -2.06
C LEU A 69 6.87 -8.62 -1.40
N VAL A 70 8.12 -8.17 -1.41
CA VAL A 70 8.54 -6.89 -0.81
C VAL A 70 8.40 -5.76 -1.82
N GLY A 71 7.73 -4.69 -1.40
CA GLY A 71 7.53 -3.48 -2.18
C GLY A 71 8.73 -2.53 -2.14
N VAL A 72 9.00 -1.90 -3.27
CA VAL A 72 10.06 -0.90 -3.46
C VAL A 72 9.44 0.50 -3.37
N PRO A 73 9.90 1.38 -2.45
CA PRO A 73 9.46 2.77 -2.39
C PRO A 73 9.77 3.51 -3.69
N ASP A 74 8.84 4.35 -4.14
CA ASP A 74 9.05 5.18 -5.32
C ASP A 74 10.16 6.22 -5.08
N THR A 75 11.06 6.43 -6.04
CA THR A 75 12.21 7.32 -5.84
C THR A 75 11.85 8.79 -5.74
N THR A 76 10.69 9.19 -6.28
CA THR A 76 10.22 10.57 -6.34
C THR A 76 9.10 10.83 -5.34
N TYR A 77 8.21 9.85 -5.15
CA TYR A 77 6.94 10.04 -4.45
C TYR A 77 6.83 9.27 -3.12
N LYS A 78 7.85 8.53 -2.68
CA LYS A 78 7.84 7.84 -1.38
C LYS A 78 7.53 8.76 -0.18
N ASP A 79 7.90 10.03 -0.26
CA ASP A 79 7.76 11.00 0.83
C ASP A 79 6.42 11.78 0.77
N LEU A 80 5.48 11.33 -0.07
CA LEU A 80 4.15 11.92 -0.10
C LEU A 80 3.42 11.65 1.22
N VAL A 81 3.10 12.74 1.92
CA VAL A 81 2.41 12.71 3.20
C VAL A 81 0.93 12.35 3.02
N PHE A 82 0.48 11.43 3.85
CA PHE A 82 -0.92 11.15 4.12
C PHE A 82 -1.28 11.78 5.47
N ASP A 83 -2.49 12.30 5.58
CA ASP A 83 -2.97 13.03 6.74
C ASP A 83 -4.49 12.84 6.85
N PRO A 84 -4.98 12.12 7.88
CA PRO A 84 -6.41 11.84 8.03
C PRO A 84 -7.24 13.11 8.27
N ASP A 85 -6.62 14.19 8.77
CA ASP A 85 -7.27 15.47 9.08
C ASP A 85 -7.17 16.47 7.92
N SER A 86 -6.51 16.12 6.81
CA SER A 86 -6.40 17.00 5.64
C SER A 86 -7.76 17.19 4.95
N ASP A 87 -8.08 18.41 4.52
CA ASP A 87 -9.27 18.69 3.69
C ASP A 87 -9.22 18.06 2.28
N THR A 88 -8.04 17.58 1.86
CA THR A 88 -7.87 16.94 0.55
C THR A 88 -8.05 15.43 0.67
N VAL A 89 -9.14 14.90 0.09
CA VAL A 89 -9.51 13.46 0.14
C VAL A 89 -8.38 12.52 -0.28
N ALA A 90 -7.55 12.93 -1.25
CA ALA A 90 -6.42 12.13 -1.71
C ALA A 90 -5.36 11.90 -0.62
N ASN A 91 -5.24 12.80 0.35
CA ASN A 91 -4.25 12.72 1.42
C ASN A 91 -4.75 11.86 2.60
N GLN A 92 -6.06 11.66 2.74
CA GLN A 92 -6.64 11.01 3.92
C GLN A 92 -6.50 9.48 3.95
N LYS A 93 -6.08 8.86 2.85
CA LYS A 93 -6.13 7.40 2.68
C LYS A 93 -5.07 6.87 1.72
N ILE A 94 -4.55 5.69 2.02
CA ILE A 94 -3.72 4.91 1.12
C ILE A 94 -4.65 4.14 0.19
N LYS A 95 -4.42 4.25 -1.12
CA LYS A 95 -5.06 3.38 -2.11
C LYS A 95 -4.15 2.19 -2.38
N ILE A 96 -4.62 0.98 -2.12
CA ILE A 96 -3.96 -0.25 -2.54
C ILE A 96 -4.59 -0.69 -3.86
N SER A 97 -3.79 -0.76 -4.93
CA SER A 97 -4.26 -1.07 -6.28
C SER A 97 -3.60 -2.34 -6.78
N PHE A 98 -4.42 -3.29 -7.19
CA PHE A 98 -3.97 -4.55 -7.80
C PHE A 98 -4.07 -4.39 -9.31
N ASP A 99 -3.04 -4.81 -10.04
CA ASP A 99 -3.19 -4.91 -11.49
C ASP A 99 -4.00 -6.14 -11.90
N THR A 100 -4.38 -6.19 -13.17
CA THR A 100 -5.25 -7.24 -13.73
C THR A 100 -4.65 -8.65 -13.63
N THR A 101 -3.35 -8.76 -13.44
CA THR A 101 -2.61 -10.00 -13.68
C THR A 101 -1.97 -10.58 -12.45
N ILE A 102 -1.73 -9.80 -11.39
CA ILE A 102 -0.90 -10.21 -10.25
C ILE A 102 -1.39 -11.49 -9.54
N LEU A 103 -2.67 -11.86 -9.63
CA LEU A 103 -3.19 -13.06 -8.98
C LEU A 103 -3.68 -14.08 -10.02
N GLY A 104 -3.23 -15.33 -9.89
CA GLY A 104 -3.68 -16.46 -10.72
C GLY A 104 -5.11 -16.95 -10.45
N GLY A 105 -5.94 -16.14 -9.78
CA GLY A 105 -7.31 -16.46 -9.37
C GLY A 105 -7.75 -15.65 -8.17
N ALA A 106 -8.97 -15.93 -7.66
CA ALA A 106 -9.46 -15.31 -6.44
C ALA A 106 -8.59 -15.69 -5.23
N ALA A 107 -8.24 -14.72 -4.40
CA ALA A 107 -7.28 -14.89 -3.31
C ALA A 107 -7.60 -14.00 -2.11
N ASN A 108 -7.09 -14.39 -0.95
CA ASN A 108 -6.86 -13.52 0.17
C ASN A 108 -5.41 -13.01 0.09
N VAL A 109 -5.25 -11.70 0.22
CA VAL A 109 -3.98 -11.00 0.15
C VAL A 109 -3.75 -10.28 1.47
N LEU A 110 -2.72 -10.71 2.20
CA LEU A 110 -2.23 -9.99 3.36
C LEU A 110 -1.32 -8.85 2.89
N VAL A 111 -1.66 -7.64 3.31
CA VAL A 111 -0.88 -6.43 3.06
C VAL A 111 -0.41 -5.92 4.41
N GLN A 112 0.92 -5.87 4.59
CA GLN A 112 1.57 -5.22 5.71
C GLN A 112 2.21 -3.93 5.22
N ILE A 113 1.95 -2.82 5.91
CA ILE A 113 2.53 -1.51 5.61
C ILE A 113 3.25 -1.01 6.87
N GLU A 114 4.54 -0.73 6.74
CA GLU A 114 5.25 0.07 7.74
C GLU A 114 4.96 1.54 7.45
N TYR A 115 4.24 2.18 8.37
CA TYR A 115 3.85 3.58 8.29
C TYR A 115 4.74 4.43 9.18
N ASP A 116 5.34 5.47 8.61
CA ASP A 116 6.21 6.39 9.33
C ASP A 116 5.42 7.63 9.77
N ASP A 117 5.17 7.71 11.07
CA ASP A 117 4.49 8.83 11.73
C ASP A 117 5.45 9.88 12.29
N SER A 118 6.76 9.79 11.99
CA SER A 118 7.73 10.80 12.39
C SER A 118 7.55 12.16 11.68
N ALA A 119 6.72 12.21 10.62
CA ALA A 119 6.27 13.46 10.01
C ALA A 119 5.22 14.22 10.85
N TYR A 120 4.84 13.69 12.02
CA TYR A 120 4.04 14.41 13.02
C TYR A 120 4.86 15.57 13.59
N VAL A 121 4.61 16.77 13.08
CA VAL A 121 4.87 18.00 13.83
C VAL A 121 3.65 18.19 14.72
N GLU A 122 3.83 18.08 16.04
CA GLU A 122 2.82 18.50 17.01
C GLU A 122 2.42 19.95 16.67
N MET A 123 1.17 20.20 16.26
CA MET A 123 0.68 21.56 16.12
C MET A 123 0.80 22.23 17.49
N ALA A 124 1.58 23.31 17.57
CA ALA A 124 1.58 24.14 18.76
C ALA A 124 0.15 24.62 19.03
N ALA A 125 -0.28 24.60 20.29
CA ALA A 125 -1.65 24.90 20.72
C ALA A 125 -2.17 26.33 20.39
N SER A 126 -1.46 27.14 19.60
CA SER A 126 -1.84 28.53 19.29
C SER A 126 -2.49 28.73 17.92
N GLU A 127 -2.81 27.67 17.18
CA GLU A 127 -3.52 27.77 15.90
C GLU A 127 -4.91 27.10 15.95
N ALA A 128 -5.61 27.24 17.08
CA ALA A 128 -7.03 26.92 17.26
C ALA A 128 -7.87 28.19 17.46
#